data_AF-D5V3N7-F1
#
_entry.id   AF-D5V3N7-F1
#
_cell.length_a   1.000
_cell.length_b   1.000
_cell.length_c   1.000
_cell.angle_alpha   90.00
_cell.angle_beta   90.00
_cell.angle_gamma   90.00
#
_symmetry.space_group_name_H-M   'P 1'
#
loop_
_entity.id
_entity.type
_entity.pdbx_description
1 polymer ?
#
loop_
_entity_poly.entity_id
_entity_poly.type
_entity_poly.pdbx_seq_one_letter_code
_entity_poly.pdbx_strand_id
1 'polypeptide(L)' 'MSIQDSIKEQLLQEVFSNIDNIYYFMETRFDMDKHCDEDIIKKLNELKDVVYKVSTLSDLS' A
#
# COMPACT_ATOMS: atom_id res chain seq x y z
N MET A 1 -21.09 0.97 12.93
CA MET A 1 -19.72 0.49 12.72
C MET A 1 -19.32 -0.28 13.96
N SER A 2 -19.10 -1.58 13.84
CA SER A 2 -18.63 -2.38 14.98
C SER A 2 -17.17 -2.04 15.29
N ILE A 3 -16.71 -2.38 16.50
CA ILE A 3 -15.28 -2.25 16.86
C ILE A 3 -14.42 -3.04 15.87
N GLN A 4 -14.91 -4.19 15.39
CA GLN A 4 -14.24 -5.00 14.39
C GLN A 4 -14.09 -4.26 13.05
N ASP A 5 -15.13 -3.58 12.58
CA ASP A 5 -15.07 -2.81 11.32
C ASP A 5 -14.08 -1.64 11.41
N SER A 6 -14.04 -0.98 12.58
CA SER A 6 -13.07 0.10 12.84
C SER A 6 -11.62 -0.41 12.84
N ILE A 7 -11.36 -1.57 13.44
CA ILE A 7 -10.02 -2.19 13.43
C ILE A 7 -9.62 -2.58 12.00
N LYS A 8 -10.56 -3.13 11.22
CA LYS A 8 -10.34 -3.51 9.82
C LYS A 8 -9.96 -2.30 8.96
N GLU A 9 -10.68 -1.19 9.10
CA GLU A 9 -10.41 0.06 8.39
C GLU A 9 -9.04 0.64 8.75
N GLN A 10 -8.71 0.68 10.05
CA GLN A 10 -7.41 1.17 10.52
C GLN A 10 -6.25 0.32 10.00
N LEU A 11 -6.39 -1.01 10.03
CA LEU A 11 -5.38 -1.92 9.47
C LEU A 11 -5.17 -1.68 7.98
N LEU A 12 -6.24 -1.47 7.22
CA LEU A 12 -6.16 -1.20 5.79
C LEU A 12 -5.44 0.13 5.51
N GLN A 13 -5.77 1.18 6.25
CA GLN A 13 -5.10 2.47 6.16
C GLN A 13 -3.60 2.37 6.49
N GLU A 14 -3.25 1.62 7.54
CA GLU A 14 -1.87 1.44 7.96
C GLU A 14 -1.05 0.64 6.93
N VAL A 15 -1.65 -0.39 6.30
CA VAL A 15 -1.01 -1.11 5.19
C VAL A 15 -0.75 -0.18 4.00
N PHE A 16 -1.71 0.65 3.60
CA PHE A 16 -1.49 1.59 2.50
C PHE A 16 -0.42 2.63 2.83
N SER A 17 -0.43 3.17 4.05
CA SER A 17 0.61 4.10 4.50
C SER A 17 1.99 3.46 4.50
N ASN A 18 2.10 2.19 4.91
CA ASN A 18 3.37 1.47 4.87
C ASN A 18 3.87 1.26 3.43
N ILE A 19 2.99 1.01 2.47
CA ILE A 19 3.37 0.92 1.05
C ILE A 19 3.93 2.27 0.55
N ASP A 20 3.30 3.38 0.92
CA ASP A 20 3.81 4.72 0.58
C ASP A 20 5.15 5.03 1.25
N ASN A 21 5.32 4.61 2.50
CA ASN A 21 6.59 4.76 3.22
C ASN A 21 7.73 3.96 2.55
N ILE A 22 7.44 2.82 1.93
CA ILE A 22 8.43 2.07 1.14
C ILE A 22 8.87 2.89 -0.07
N TYR A 23 7.93 3.49 -0.81
CA TYR A 23 8.28 4.36 -1.93
C TYR A 23 9.19 5.52 -1.48
N TYR A 24 8.78 6.24 -0.44
CA TYR A 24 9.56 7.35 0.11
C TYR A 24 10.95 6.92 0.61
N PHE A 25 11.04 5.76 1.27
CA PHE A 25 12.32 5.20 1.70
C PHE A 25 13.22 4.90 0.50
N MET A 26 12.68 4.31 -0.56
CA MET A 26 13.45 4.00 -1.76
C MET A 26 13.98 5.27 -2.43
N GLU A 27 13.11 6.26 -2.64
CA GLU A 27 13.44 7.56 -3.24
C GLU A 27 14.50 8.32 -2.41
N THR A 28 14.41 8.26 -1.08
CA THR A 28 15.34 9.00 -0.21
C THR A 28 16.69 8.32 0.00
N ARG A 29 16.77 7.00 -0.19
CA ARG A 29 17.99 6.21 0.12
C ARG A 29 18.77 5.73 -1.09
N PHE A 30 18.14 5.65 -2.25
CA PHE A 30 18.77 5.16 -3.47
C PHE A 30 18.66 6.18 -4.59
N ASP A 31 19.77 6.42 -5.27
CA ASP A 31 19.78 7.15 -6.53
C ASP A 31 19.37 6.17 -7.64
N MET A 32 18.08 6.15 -7.96
CA MET A 32 17.49 5.25 -8.93
C MET A 32 17.35 5.95 -10.28
N ASP A 33 17.69 5.25 -11.36
CA ASP A 33 17.33 5.76 -12.68
C ASP A 33 15.80 5.80 -12.85
N LYS A 34 15.36 6.64 -13.78
CA LYS A 34 13.94 6.88 -14.02
C LYS A 34 13.15 5.61 -14.35
N HIS A 35 13.74 4.64 -15.03
CA HIS A 35 13.04 3.41 -15.40
C HIS A 35 12.82 2.53 -14.16
N CYS A 36 13.83 2.44 -13.30
CA CYS A 36 13.74 1.71 -12.04
C CYS A 36 12.69 2.34 -11.10
N ASP A 37 12.66 3.67 -11.02
CA ASP A 37 11.68 4.41 -10.22
C ASP A 37 10.24 4.17 -10.70
N GLU A 38 10.00 4.28 -12.01
CA GLU A 38 8.68 4.00 -12.62
C GLU A 38 8.23 2.55 -12.37
N ASP A 39 9.14 1.57 -12.47
CA ASP A 39 8.84 0.17 -12.22
C ASP A 39 8.50 -0.10 -10.75
N ILE A 40 9.22 0.53 -9.80
CA ILE A 40 8.94 0.41 -8.36
C ILE A 40 7.58 1.00 -8.04
N ILE A 41 7.29 2.22 -8.50
CA ILE A 41 5.98 2.86 -8.33
C ILE A 41 4.87 1.95 -8.83
N LYS A 42 5.05 1.38 -10.03
CA LYS A 42 4.07 0.47 -10.62
C LYS A 42 3.85 -0.77 -9.76
N LYS A 43 4.93 -1.39 -9.25
CA LYS A 43 4.84 -2.58 -8.38
C LYS A 43 4.17 -2.30 -7.05
N LEU A 44 4.46 -1.15 -6.43
CA LEU A 44 3.82 -0.74 -5.18
C LEU A 44 2.33 -0.43 -5.38
N ASN A 45 1.95 0.17 -6.51
CA ASN A 45 0.55 0.37 -6.86
C ASN A 45 -0.19 -0.96 -7.14
N GLU A 46 0.44 -1.89 -7.87
CA GLU A 46 -0.10 -3.25 -8.05
C GLU A 46 -0.35 -3.94 -6.70
N LEU A 47 0.53 -3.73 -5.71
CA LEU A 47 0.34 -4.24 -4.36
C LEU A 47 -0.85 -3.58 -3.65
N LYS A 48 -1.02 -2.25 -3.74
CA LYS A 48 -2.21 -1.56 -3.20
C LYS A 48 -3.49 -2.11 -3.80
N ASP A 49 -3.53 -2.32 -5.11
CA ASP A 49 -4.69 -2.87 -5.81
C ASP A 49 -5.05 -4.28 -5.32
N VAL A 50 -4.04 -5.13 -5.10
CA VAL A 50 -4.25 -6.47 -4.55
C VAL A 50 -4.78 -6.40 -3.12
N VAL A 51 -4.20 -5.55 -2.28
CA VAL A 51 -4.65 -5.37 -0.89
C VAL A 51 -6.10 -4.89 -0.86
N TYR A 52 -6.47 -3.93 -1.71
CA TYR A 52 -7.85 -3.45 -1.83
C TYR A 52 -8.84 -4.53 -2.33
N LYS A 53 -8.44 -5.33 -3.32
CA LYS A 53 -9.26 -6.46 -3.79
C LYS A 53 -9.46 -7.51 -2.70
N VAL A 54 -8.40 -7.85 -1.97
CA VAL A 54 -8.51 -8.81 -0.87
C VAL A 54 -9.35 -8.24 0.26
N SER A 55 -9.23 -6.93 0.56
CA SER A 55 -10.01 -6.31 1.62
C SER A 55 -11.51 -6.32 1.29
N THR A 56 -11.87 -5.96 0.06
CA THR A 56 -13.27 -6.02 -0.40
C THR A 56 -13.83 -7.45 -0.43
N LEU A 57 -13.02 -8.46 -0.76
CA LEU A 57 -13.44 -9.87 -0.74
C LEU A 57 -13.56 -10.47 0.67
N SER A 58 -12.90 -9.89 1.66
CA SER A 58 -12.85 -10.42 3.03
C SER A 58 -13.77 -9.65 4.00
N ASP A 59 -14.70 -8.85 3.48
CA ASP A 59 -15.52 -7.89 4.24
C ASP A 59 -14.66 -7.00 5.16
N LEU A 60 -13.44 -6.64 4.72
CA LEU A 60 -12.52 -5.72 5.40
C LEU A 60 -12.77 -4.25 5.02
N SER A 61 -13.70 -3.98 4.09
CA SER A 61 -14.07 -2.65 3.58
C SER A 61 -15.32 -2.08 4.22
#